data_AF-A0A0Q8LJN4-F1
#
_entry.id   AF-A0A0Q8LJN4-F1
#
_cell.length_a   1.000
_cell.length_b   1.000
_cell.length_c   1.000
_cell.angle_alpha   90.00
_cell.angle_beta   90.00
_cell.angle_gamma   90.00
#
_symmetry.space_group_name_H-M   'P 1'
#
loop_
_entity.id
_entity.type
_entity.pdbx_description
1 polymer ?
#
loop_
_entity_poly.entity_id
_entity_poly.type
_entity_poly.pdbx_seq_one_letter_code
_entity_poly.pdbx_strand_id
1 'polypeptide(L)'
;MTTDDTREARTEAVRALEAEFGELINRFRRVISENANRVSPGMLPGAYKVFTTIVRRESITLSALAESLMADKGQISRTVRELEQLGLIERTPDPDDGRSSLLSATPAGLERLAQARAPQERTLVDALEDWPIDDIRNLSRLLHALTAGESPSA
;
A
#
# COMPACT_ATOMS: atom_id res chain seq x y z
N MET A 1 -14.23 40.68 4.13
CA MET A 1 -12.80 40.52 4.43
C MET A 1 -12.75 39.75 5.74
N THR A 2 -12.81 38.42 5.62
CA THR A 2 -13.33 37.52 6.66
C THR A 2 -12.23 37.15 7.65
N THR A 3 -12.59 37.16 8.92
CA THR A 3 -11.76 37.12 10.13
C THR A 3 -11.03 35.78 10.41
N ASP A 4 -10.69 34.99 9.38
CA ASP A 4 -10.42 33.56 9.54
C ASP A 4 -9.00 33.08 9.13
N ASP A 5 -8.16 33.92 8.52
CA ASP A 5 -6.75 33.56 8.22
C ASP A 5 -5.80 34.00 9.35
N THR A 6 -6.21 33.74 10.61
CA THR A 6 -5.32 33.97 11.75
C THR A 6 -4.38 32.78 11.88
N ARG A 7 -3.11 33.02 12.26
CA ARG A 7 -2.11 31.95 12.48
C ARG A 7 -2.63 30.82 13.39
N GLU A 8 -3.46 31.20 14.36
CA GLU A 8 -4.13 30.28 15.29
C GLU A 8 -5.15 29.37 14.57
N ALA A 9 -6.09 29.94 13.82
CA ALA A 9 -7.07 29.20 13.02
C ALA A 9 -6.38 28.24 12.02
N ARG A 10 -5.30 28.68 11.37
CA ARG A 10 -4.48 27.81 10.50
C ARG A 10 -3.88 26.63 11.27
N THR A 11 -3.36 26.88 12.47
CA THR A 11 -2.74 25.83 13.29
C THR A 11 -3.79 24.81 13.75
N GLU A 12 -4.98 25.27 14.13
CA GLU A 12 -6.10 24.41 14.51
C GLU A 12 -6.56 23.54 13.33
N ALA A 13 -6.75 24.13 12.14
CA ALA A 13 -7.13 23.40 10.94
C ALA A 13 -6.10 22.31 10.56
N VAL A 14 -4.80 22.62 10.67
CA VAL A 14 -3.73 21.63 10.41
C VAL A 14 -3.76 20.49 11.44
N ARG A 15 -3.98 20.77 12.72
CA ARG A 15 -4.07 19.73 13.75
C ARG A 15 -5.27 18.81 13.56
N ALA A 16 -6.41 19.36 13.16
CA ALA A 16 -7.58 18.55 12.82
C ALA A 16 -7.25 17.60 11.66
N LEU A 17 -6.58 18.12 10.62
CA LEU A 17 -6.12 17.30 9.49
C LEU A 17 -5.14 16.19 9.92
N GLU A 18 -4.19 16.49 10.81
CA GLU A 18 -3.26 15.49 11.37
C GLU A 18 -3.99 14.36 12.11
N ALA A 19 -5.03 14.68 12.88
CA ALA A 19 -5.85 13.69 13.57
C ALA A 19 -6.58 12.77 12.60
N GLU A 20 -7.21 13.34 11.56
CA GLU A 20 -7.89 12.57 10.50
C GLU A 20 -6.91 11.67 9.74
N PHE A 21 -5.68 12.13 9.48
CA PHE A 21 -4.63 11.28 8.91
C PHE A 21 -4.24 10.12 9.83
N GLY A 22 -4.14 10.37 11.14
CA GLY A 22 -3.87 9.33 12.13
C GLY A 22 -4.91 8.22 12.08
N GLU A 23 -6.19 8.58 12.06
CA GLU A 23 -7.31 7.64 11.95
C GLU A 23 -7.30 6.87 10.63
N LEU A 24 -7.05 7.56 9.52
CA LEU A 24 -6.94 6.93 8.21
C LEU A 24 -5.79 5.92 8.15
N ILE A 25 -4.62 6.27 8.70
CA ILE A 25 -3.46 5.37 8.80
C ILE A 25 -3.80 4.14 9.65
N ASN A 26 -4.48 4.32 10.78
CA ASN A 26 -4.89 3.23 11.66
C ASN A 26 -5.88 2.29 10.95
N ARG A 27 -6.83 2.84 10.19
CA ARG A 27 -7.74 2.07 9.35
C ARG A 27 -6.99 1.28 8.28
N PHE A 28 -6.05 1.90 7.56
CA PHE A 28 -5.22 1.21 6.57
C PHE A 28 -4.36 0.09 7.19
N ARG A 29 -3.76 0.31 8.37
CA ARG A 29 -2.99 -0.71 9.08
C ARG A 29 -3.83 -1.93 9.43
N ARG A 30 -5.08 -1.73 9.84
CA ARG A 30 -6.04 -2.81 10.10
C ARG A 30 -6.33 -3.61 8.84
N VAL A 31 -6.65 -2.92 7.74
CA VAL A 31 -6.92 -3.55 6.43
C VAL A 31 -5.71 -4.37 5.95
N ILE A 32 -4.50 -3.82 6.05
CA ILE A 32 -3.27 -4.54 5.67
C ILE A 32 -3.10 -5.81 6.51
N SER A 33 -3.31 -5.71 7.83
CA SER A 33 -3.18 -6.84 8.75
C SER A 33 -4.21 -7.94 8.46
N GLU A 34 -5.46 -7.55 8.21
CA GLU A 34 -6.51 -8.48 7.82
C GLU A 34 -6.21 -9.16 6.49
N ASN A 35 -5.73 -8.40 5.50
CA ASN A 35 -5.41 -8.95 4.18
C ASN A 35 -4.20 -9.88 4.23
N ALA A 36 -3.19 -9.55 5.03
CA ALA A 36 -2.09 -10.45 5.31
C ALA A 36 -2.61 -11.79 5.84
N ASN A 37 -3.44 -11.75 6.89
CA ASN A 37 -3.99 -12.96 7.50
C ASN A 37 -4.92 -13.75 6.55
N ARG A 38 -5.62 -13.10 5.63
CA ARG A 38 -6.44 -13.76 4.60
C ARG A 38 -5.61 -14.39 3.48
N VAL A 39 -4.48 -13.80 3.08
CA VAL A 39 -3.56 -14.40 2.10
C VAL A 39 -2.94 -15.67 2.68
N SER A 40 -2.50 -15.62 3.94
CA SER A 40 -2.05 -16.79 4.69
C SER A 40 -2.25 -16.56 6.19
N PRO A 41 -2.85 -17.51 6.93
CA PRO A 41 -2.99 -17.40 8.37
C PRO A 41 -1.64 -17.11 9.06
N GLY A 42 -1.62 -16.11 9.93
CA GLY A 42 -0.41 -15.71 10.66
C GLY A 42 0.62 -14.90 9.86
N MET A 43 0.35 -14.58 8.58
CA MET A 43 1.23 -13.73 7.80
C MET A 43 1.33 -12.33 8.42
N LEU A 44 2.57 -11.86 8.59
CA LEU A 44 2.83 -10.52 9.12
C LEU A 44 2.59 -9.44 8.05
N PRO A 45 2.18 -8.21 8.44
CA PRO A 45 2.00 -7.09 7.53
C PRO A 45 3.21 -6.79 6.63
N GLY A 46 4.43 -6.97 7.16
CA GLY A 46 5.67 -6.81 6.41
C GLY A 46 5.81 -7.82 5.27
N ALA A 47 5.47 -9.09 5.52
CA ALA A 47 5.50 -10.13 4.48
C ALA A 47 4.46 -9.87 3.39
N TYR A 48 3.26 -9.41 3.78
CA TYR A 48 2.25 -8.97 2.83
C TYR A 48 2.72 -7.77 1.98
N LYS A 49 3.44 -6.81 2.57
CA LYS A 49 4.02 -5.68 1.82
C LYS A 49 5.08 -6.12 0.80
N VAL A 50 5.91 -7.09 1.15
CA VAL A 50 6.88 -7.70 0.22
C VAL A 50 6.14 -8.37 -0.93
N PHE A 51 5.19 -9.25 -0.62
CA PHE A 51 4.40 -9.97 -1.62
C PHE A 51 3.67 -9.04 -2.59
N THR A 52 2.94 -8.06 -2.08
CA THR A 52 2.21 -7.09 -2.92
C THR A 52 3.13 -6.15 -3.72
N THR A 53 4.38 -5.99 -3.32
CA THR A 53 5.37 -5.24 -4.09
C THR A 53 5.92 -6.07 -5.25
N ILE A 54 6.15 -7.36 -5.05
CA ILE A 54 6.50 -8.30 -6.14
C ILE A 54 5.36 -8.30 -7.18
N VAL A 55 4.11 -8.47 -6.74
CA VAL A 55 2.93 -8.45 -7.63
C VAL A 55 2.84 -7.17 -8.45
N ARG A 56 3.03 -6.00 -7.82
CA ARG A 56 2.94 -4.68 -8.50
C ARG A 56 4.06 -4.45 -9.51
N ARG A 57 5.25 -5.03 -9.27
CA ARG A 57 6.42 -4.85 -10.13
C ARG A 57 6.49 -5.90 -11.24
N GLU A 58 5.57 -6.88 -11.22
CA GLU A 58 5.47 -8.04 -12.13
C GLU A 58 6.67 -8.99 -12.07
N SER A 59 7.88 -8.46 -12.21
CA SER A 59 9.15 -9.16 -12.10
C SER A 59 10.21 -8.24 -11.47
N ILE A 60 10.84 -8.67 -10.37
CA ILE A 60 11.84 -7.85 -9.66
C ILE A 60 12.95 -8.69 -9.05
N THR A 61 14.19 -8.20 -9.08
CA THR A 61 15.31 -8.86 -8.40
C THR A 61 15.25 -8.67 -6.88
N LEU A 62 15.87 -9.57 -6.12
CA LEU A 62 15.95 -9.44 -4.65
C LEU A 62 16.59 -8.12 -4.21
N SER A 63 17.64 -7.67 -4.91
CA SER A 63 18.34 -6.42 -4.60
C SER A 63 17.43 -5.21 -4.83
N ALA A 64 16.78 -5.13 -6.00
CA ALA A 64 15.86 -4.04 -6.32
C ALA A 64 14.64 -4.03 -5.37
N LEU A 65 14.18 -5.20 -4.96
CA LEU A 65 13.10 -5.33 -3.98
C LEU A 65 13.52 -4.74 -2.62
N ALA A 66 14.71 -5.08 -2.14
CA ALA A 66 15.25 -4.56 -0.88
C ALA A 66 15.44 -3.04 -0.91
N GLU A 67 15.99 -2.51 -2.01
CA GLU A 67 16.12 -1.07 -2.24
C GLU A 67 14.75 -0.37 -2.25
N SER A 68 13.78 -0.92 -2.99
CA SER A 68 12.44 -0.33 -3.10
C SER A 68 11.66 -0.28 -1.78
N LEU A 69 12.00 -1.18 -0.86
CA LEU A 69 11.39 -1.28 0.47
C LEU A 69 12.24 -0.64 1.56
N MET A 70 13.41 -0.08 1.21
CA MET A 70 14.38 0.47 2.15
C MET A 70 14.68 -0.50 3.31
N ALA A 71 14.86 -1.78 2.99
CA ALA A 71 14.95 -2.86 3.96
C ALA A 71 16.23 -3.68 3.81
N ASP A 72 16.67 -4.31 4.90
CA ASP A 72 17.84 -5.19 4.89
C ASP A 72 17.65 -6.38 3.94
N LYS A 73 18.67 -6.66 3.12
CA LYS A 73 18.63 -7.75 2.13
C LYS A 73 18.48 -9.13 2.78
N GLY A 74 19.05 -9.35 3.97
CA GLY A 74 18.89 -10.58 4.72
C GLY A 74 17.46 -10.80 5.23
N GLN A 75 16.81 -9.74 5.71
CA GLN A 75 15.39 -9.75 6.06
C GLN A 75 14.51 -10.05 4.84
N ILE A 76 14.68 -9.31 3.73
CA ILE A 76 13.89 -9.52 2.51
C ILE A 76 14.12 -10.93 1.96
N SER A 77 15.36 -11.45 2.01
CA SER A 77 15.66 -12.82 1.59
C SER A 77 14.93 -13.89 2.40
N ARG A 78 14.79 -13.69 3.72
CA ARG A 78 14.00 -14.60 4.59
C ARG A 78 12.53 -14.56 4.22
N THR A 79 11.95 -13.36 4.10
CA THR A 79 10.55 -13.20 3.72
C THR A 79 10.25 -13.77 2.34
N VAL A 80 11.14 -13.58 1.35
CA VAL A 80 10.99 -14.18 0.03
C VAL A 80 10.96 -15.70 0.12
N ARG A 81 11.85 -16.33 0.90
CA ARG A 81 11.82 -17.79 1.10
C ARG A 81 10.51 -18.27 1.72
N GLU A 82 9.98 -17.54 2.70
CA GLU A 82 8.67 -17.87 3.31
C GLU A 82 7.54 -17.78 2.27
N LEU A 83 7.54 -16.74 1.43
CA LEU A 83 6.54 -16.59 0.36
C LEU A 83 6.66 -17.67 -0.72
N GLU A 84 7.88 -18.10 -1.06
CA GLU A 84 8.15 -19.25 -1.95
C GLU A 84 7.60 -20.55 -1.34
N GLN A 85 7.86 -20.80 -0.05
CA GLN A 85 7.34 -21.98 0.67
C GLN A 85 5.81 -22.00 0.74
N LEU A 86 5.16 -20.84 0.83
CA LEU A 86 3.71 -20.70 0.79
C LEU A 86 3.12 -20.86 -0.62
N GLY A 87 3.98 -20.99 -1.65
CA GLY A 87 3.60 -21.10 -3.05
C GLY A 87 3.05 -19.81 -3.65
N LEU A 88 3.32 -18.66 -3.02
CA LEU A 88 2.76 -17.35 -3.41
C LEU A 88 3.60 -16.66 -4.50
N ILE A 89 4.90 -16.92 -4.50
CA ILE A 89 5.83 -16.39 -5.48
C ILE A 89 6.71 -17.52 -6.02
N GLU A 90 7.31 -17.26 -7.16
CA GLU A 90 8.32 -18.12 -7.76
C GLU A 90 9.56 -17.30 -8.12
N ARG A 91 10.64 -18.03 -8.38
CA ARG A 91 11.93 -17.48 -8.73
C ARG A 91 12.41 -18.08 -10.04
N THR A 92 12.75 -17.21 -10.97
CA THR A 92 13.29 -17.59 -12.28
C THR A 92 14.71 -17.03 -12.43
N PRO A 93 15.61 -17.71 -13.17
CA PRO A 93 16.89 -17.14 -13.53
C PRO A 93 16.69 -15.83 -14.29
N ASP A 94 17.47 -14.82 -13.95
CA ASP A 94 17.46 -13.56 -14.69
C ASP A 94 18.18 -13.78 -16.05
N PRO A 95 17.50 -13.55 -17.19
CA PRO A 95 18.08 -13.77 -18.51
C PRO A 95 19.21 -12.79 -18.84
N ASP A 96 19.22 -11.62 -18.19
CA ASP A 96 20.22 -10.56 -18.43
C ASP A 96 21.41 -10.69 -17.47
N ASP A 97 21.22 -11.35 -16.31
CA ASP A 97 22.28 -11.67 -15.36
C ASP A 97 22.08 -13.05 -14.71
N GLY A 98 22.79 -14.06 -15.20
CA GLY A 98 22.68 -15.44 -14.67
C GLY A 98 23.10 -15.62 -13.19
N ARG A 99 23.63 -14.59 -12.52
CA ARG A 99 23.89 -14.60 -11.06
C ARG A 99 22.72 -14.06 -10.24
N SER A 100 21.76 -13.44 -10.91
CA SER A 100 20.56 -12.80 -10.40
C SER A 100 19.36 -13.72 -10.60
N SER A 101 18.30 -13.45 -9.85
CA SER A 101 17.03 -14.16 -9.98
C SER A 101 15.88 -13.19 -9.89
N LEU A 102 14.92 -13.36 -10.79
CA LEU A 102 13.69 -12.59 -10.83
C LEU A 102 12.63 -13.25 -9.95
N LEU A 103 11.90 -12.42 -9.21
CA LEU A 103 10.79 -12.81 -8.35
C LEU A 103 9.49 -12.37 -9.00
N SER A 104 8.54 -13.30 -9.13
CA SER A 104 7.21 -13.05 -9.68
C SER A 104 6.14 -13.74 -8.81
N ALA A 105 4.91 -13.26 -8.86
CA ALA A 105 3.79 -13.94 -8.21
C ALA A 105 3.38 -15.17 -8.99
N THR A 106 3.06 -16.26 -8.30
CA THR A 106 2.46 -17.44 -8.95
C THR A 106 0.98 -17.16 -9.24
N PRO A 107 0.33 -17.93 -10.15
CA PRO A 107 -1.11 -17.86 -10.33
C PRO A 107 -1.89 -18.07 -9.03
N ALA A 108 -1.45 -19.00 -8.18
CA ALA A 108 -2.06 -19.23 -6.87
C ALA A 108 -1.88 -18.06 -5.90
N GLY A 109 -0.73 -17.38 -5.96
CA GLY A 109 -0.48 -16.16 -5.21
C GLY A 109 -1.43 -15.03 -5.62
N LEU A 110 -1.58 -14.81 -6.93
CA LEU A 110 -2.49 -13.79 -7.47
C LEU A 110 -3.95 -14.06 -7.06
N GLU A 111 -4.40 -15.31 -7.15
CA GLU A 111 -5.75 -15.70 -6.73
C GLU A 111 -5.98 -15.44 -5.23
N ARG A 112 -5.04 -15.87 -4.37
CA ARG A 112 -5.15 -15.62 -2.93
C ARG A 112 -5.14 -14.12 -2.61
N LEU A 113 -4.37 -13.33 -3.33
CA LEU A 113 -4.34 -11.88 -3.15
C LEU A 113 -5.68 -11.24 -3.54
N ALA A 114 -6.28 -11.66 -4.65
CA ALA A 114 -7.57 -11.17 -5.10
C ALA A 114 -8.66 -11.51 -4.06
N GLN A 115 -8.71 -12.78 -3.61
CA GLN A 115 -9.64 -13.21 -2.57
C GLN A 115 -9.46 -12.46 -1.25
N ALA A 116 -8.21 -12.18 -0.85
CA ALA A 116 -7.93 -11.43 0.37
C ALA A 116 -8.44 -9.98 0.32
N ARG A 117 -8.42 -9.35 -0.86
CA ARG A 117 -8.81 -7.94 -1.08
C ARG A 117 -10.29 -7.75 -1.38
N ALA A 118 -10.97 -8.76 -1.92
CA ALA A 118 -12.37 -8.70 -2.31
C ALA A 118 -13.31 -8.10 -1.23
N PRO A 119 -13.13 -8.38 0.08
CA PRO A 119 -13.98 -7.77 1.11
C PRO A 119 -13.85 -6.25 1.22
N GLN A 120 -12.68 -5.67 0.90
CA GLN A 120 -12.46 -4.22 1.03
C GLN A 120 -12.67 -3.44 -0.26
N GLU A 121 -12.67 -4.08 -1.43
CA GLU A 121 -12.91 -3.39 -2.71
C GLU A 121 -14.27 -2.67 -2.72
N ARG A 122 -15.27 -3.22 -2.01
CA ARG A 122 -16.57 -2.56 -1.83
C ARG A 122 -16.57 -1.54 -0.69
N THR A 123 -15.72 -1.70 0.33
CA THR A 123 -15.74 -0.85 1.53
C THR A 123 -15.54 0.64 1.26
N LEU A 124 -14.67 1.02 0.32
CA LEU A 124 -14.48 2.45 0.01
C LEU A 124 -15.61 3.00 -0.85
N VAL A 125 -16.14 2.19 -1.78
CA VAL A 125 -17.32 2.55 -2.59
C VAL A 125 -18.53 2.73 -1.69
N ASP A 126 -18.80 1.76 -0.82
CA ASP A 126 -19.90 1.80 0.15
C ASP A 126 -19.73 2.96 1.14
N ALA A 127 -18.50 3.23 1.62
CA ALA A 127 -18.24 4.33 2.54
C ALA A 127 -18.42 5.73 1.91
N LEU A 128 -18.39 5.82 0.59
CA LEU A 128 -18.56 7.05 -0.18
C LEU A 128 -19.88 7.08 -0.96
N GLU A 129 -20.77 6.10 -0.75
CA GLU A 129 -22.01 5.95 -1.53
C GLU A 129 -22.90 7.20 -1.43
N ASP A 130 -23.01 7.76 -0.22
CA ASP A 130 -23.82 8.95 0.05
C ASP A 130 -23.07 10.27 -0.21
N TRP A 131 -21.80 10.22 -0.63
CA TRP A 131 -21.02 11.43 -0.87
C TRP A 131 -21.35 12.03 -2.24
N PRO A 132 -21.53 13.36 -2.33
CA PRO A 132 -21.55 14.05 -3.60
C PRO A 132 -20.29 13.75 -4.40
N ILE A 133 -20.43 13.47 -5.69
CA ILE A 133 -19.28 13.15 -6.57
C ILE A 133 -18.25 14.28 -6.58
N ASP A 134 -18.68 15.53 -6.45
CA ASP A 134 -17.78 16.69 -6.43
C ASP A 134 -16.93 16.74 -5.16
N ASP A 135 -17.43 16.26 -4.02
CA ASP A 135 -16.64 16.13 -2.79
C ASP A 135 -15.57 15.03 -2.93
N ILE A 136 -15.92 13.91 -3.58
CA ILE A 136 -14.96 12.83 -3.88
C ILE A 136 -13.85 13.35 -4.81
N ARG A 137 -14.21 14.08 -5.87
CA ARG A 137 -13.25 14.71 -6.79
C ARG A 137 -12.37 15.73 -6.08
N ASN A 138 -12.96 16.55 -5.22
CA ASN A 138 -12.23 17.55 -4.45
C ASN A 138 -11.24 16.88 -3.48
N LEU A 139 -11.66 15.86 -2.74
CA LEU A 139 -10.79 15.10 -1.86
C LEU A 139 -9.63 14.46 -2.63
N SER A 140 -9.90 13.85 -3.78
CA SER A 140 -8.86 13.27 -4.65
C SER A 140 -7.83 14.32 -5.08
N ARG A 141 -8.28 15.50 -5.50
CA ARG A 141 -7.42 16.63 -5.88
C ARG A 141 -6.56 17.13 -4.70
N LEU A 142 -7.16 17.29 -3.53
CA LEU A 142 -6.46 17.77 -2.32
C LEU A 142 -5.42 16.76 -1.83
N LEU A 143 -5.75 15.46 -1.82
CA LEU A 143 -4.80 14.40 -1.49
C LEU A 143 -3.64 14.36 -2.48
N HIS A 144 -3.91 14.52 -3.78
CA HIS A 144 -2.87 14.58 -4.80
C HIS A 144 -1.92 15.77 -4.56
N ALA A 145 -2.46 16.97 -4.40
CA ALA A 145 -1.68 18.17 -4.13
C ALA A 145 -0.81 18.01 -2.86
N LEU A 146 -1.37 17.43 -1.79
CA LEU A 146 -0.62 17.13 -0.56
C LEU A 146 0.53 16.15 -0.82
N THR A 147 0.29 15.07 -1.57
CA THR A 147 1.34 14.09 -1.89
C THR A 147 2.43 14.63 -2.80
N ALA A 148 2.09 15.59 -3.67
CA ALA A 148 3.04 16.27 -4.56
C ALA A 148 3.79 17.42 -3.87
N GLY A 149 3.31 17.90 -2.72
CA GLY A 149 3.84 19.08 -2.05
C GLY A 149 3.45 20.39 -2.75
N GLU A 150 2.34 20.39 -3.49
CA GLU A 150 1.88 21.51 -4.31
C GLU A 150 0.63 22.17 -3.70
N SER A 151 0.39 23.43 -4.06
CA SER A 151 -0.88 24.08 -3.71
C SER A 151 -2.00 23.59 -4.62
N PRO A 152 -3.17 23.20 -4.08
CA PRO A 152 -4.29 22.75 -4.90
C PRO A 152 -4.78 23.91 -5.77
N SER A 153 -4.59 23.82 -7.09
CA SER A 153 -5.16 24.81 -8.02
C SER A 153 -6.67 24.61 -8.11
N ALA A 154 -7.42 25.73 -8.08
CA ALA A 154 -8.89 25.75 -8.09
C ALA A 154 -9.48 25.20 -9.39
#